data_AF-A0A0R0K2Y8-F1
#
_entry.id   AF-A0A0R0K2Y8-F1
#
_cell.length_a   1.000
_cell.length_b   1.000
_cell.length_c   1.000
_cell.angle_alpha   90.00
_cell.angle_beta   90.00
_cell.angle_gamma   90.00
#
_symmetry.space_group_name_H-M   'P 1'
#
loop_
_entity.id
_entity.type
_entity.pdbx_description
1 polymer ?
#
loop_
_entity_poly.entity_id
_entity_poly.type
_entity_poly.pdbx_seq_one_letter_code
_entity_poly.pdbx_strand_id
1 'polypeptide(L)'
;MSYHKFNESQREQVVLRRLKQGEIVALISDAGMPGISDPGMELAKLCVSENILVVPIPGPCALVSALSASGLTTDEFTFVGFLPKHSELRRKRLMVSADQTTTQIFYVAPHKLSQFLDESSSIFGDARQCVIAREMTKLHEEG
;
A
#
# COMPACT_ATOMS: atom_id res chain seq x y z
N MET A 1 11.69 5.24 -18.56
CA MET A 1 10.62 6.26 -18.76
C MET A 1 10.01 6.55 -17.41
N SER A 2 9.80 7.81 -17.06
CA SER A 2 9.26 8.19 -15.75
C SER A 2 7.74 7.92 -15.68
N TYR A 3 7.28 7.11 -14.72
CA TYR A 3 5.91 6.66 -14.57
C TYR A 3 5.43 6.90 -13.13
N HIS A 4 4.45 7.78 -12.93
CA HIS A 4 4.02 8.26 -11.61
C HIS A 4 2.57 8.75 -11.67
N LYS A 5 1.90 8.86 -10.51
CA LYS A 5 0.44 9.11 -10.41
C LYS A 5 -0.08 10.26 -11.28
N PHE A 6 0.70 11.33 -11.47
CA PHE A 6 0.28 12.49 -12.26
C PHE A 6 0.33 12.30 -13.78
N ASN A 7 1.12 11.35 -14.28
CA ASN A 7 1.28 11.11 -15.72
C ASN A 7 0.86 9.70 -16.15
N GLU A 8 0.26 8.94 -15.23
CA GLU A 8 -0.02 7.52 -15.35
C GLU A 8 -0.81 7.22 -16.63
N SER A 9 -2.00 7.81 -16.77
CA SER A 9 -2.89 7.59 -17.92
C SER A 9 -2.26 7.89 -19.28
N GLN A 10 -1.46 8.97 -19.38
CA GLN A 10 -0.77 9.30 -20.64
C GLN A 10 0.33 8.28 -20.95
N ARG A 11 1.06 7.83 -19.92
CA ARG A 11 2.18 6.92 -20.07
C ARG A 11 1.73 5.48 -20.30
N GLU A 12 0.60 5.06 -19.74
CA GLU A 12 -0.02 3.75 -19.99
C GLU A 12 -0.20 3.48 -21.48
N GLN A 13 -0.76 4.43 -22.22
CA GLN A 13 -0.97 4.28 -23.67
C GLN A 13 0.35 4.16 -24.43
N VAL A 14 1.40 4.84 -23.98
CA VAL A 14 2.74 4.70 -24.57
C VAL A 14 3.31 3.31 -24.27
N VAL A 15 3.20 2.83 -23.04
CA VAL A 15 3.66 1.48 -22.66
C VAL A 15 2.89 0.42 -23.45
N LEU A 16 1.57 0.54 -23.54
CA LEU A 16 0.71 -0.41 -24.24
C LEU A 16 1.10 -0.54 -25.71
N ARG A 17 1.37 0.58 -26.40
CA ARG A 17 1.84 0.54 -27.79
C ARG A 17 3.15 -0.22 -27.94
N ARG A 18 4.12 -0.01 -27.03
CA ARG A 18 5.41 -0.71 -27.05
C ARG A 18 5.26 -2.20 -26.79
N LEU A 19 4.42 -2.57 -25.82
CA LEU A 19 4.09 -3.98 -25.54
C LEU A 19 3.45 -4.65 -26.77
N LYS A 20 2.52 -3.98 -27.46
CA LYS A 20 1.90 -4.47 -28.70
C LYS A 20 2.89 -4.59 -29.88
N GLN A 21 4.01 -3.88 -29.83
CA GLN A 21 5.11 -4.00 -30.78
C GLN A 21 6.09 -5.13 -30.43
N GLY A 22 5.84 -5.88 -29.37
CA GLY A 22 6.68 -7.00 -28.92
C GLY A 22 7.83 -6.59 -28.00
N GLU A 23 7.86 -5.34 -27.53
CA GLU A 23 8.87 -4.92 -26.56
C GLU A 23 8.59 -5.50 -25.15
N ILE A 24 9.67 -5.74 -24.40
CA ILE A 24 9.60 -6.16 -22.99
C ILE A 24 9.70 -4.92 -22.11
N VAL A 25 8.77 -4.76 -21.17
CA VAL A 25 8.73 -3.62 -20.23
C VAL A 25 8.76 -4.14 -18.80
N ALA A 26 9.65 -3.58 -17.99
CA ALA A 26 9.66 -3.76 -16.53
C ALA A 26 9.08 -2.52 -15.85
N LEU A 27 8.20 -2.75 -14.87
CA LEU A 27 7.66 -1.72 -13.99
C LEU A 27 8.37 -1.81 -12.63
N ILE A 28 8.85 -0.67 -12.14
CA ILE A 28 9.50 -0.54 -10.83
C ILE A 28 8.89 0.64 -10.08
N SER A 29 8.87 0.57 -8.76
CA SER A 29 8.54 1.67 -7.84
C SER A 29 9.81 2.14 -7.13
N ASP A 30 9.74 3.30 -6.47
CA ASP A 30 10.87 3.80 -5.68
C ASP A 30 11.23 2.85 -4.53
N ALA A 31 10.25 2.11 -4.01
CA ALA A 31 10.45 1.07 -3.01
C ALA A 31 9.34 0.00 -3.06
N GLY A 32 9.70 -1.23 -2.68
CA GLY A 32 8.74 -2.29 -2.42
C GLY A 32 8.11 -2.92 -3.67
N MET A 33 6.79 -3.15 -3.62
CA MET A 33 6.03 -3.87 -4.63
C MET A 33 5.24 -2.88 -5.52
N PRO A 34 5.59 -2.74 -6.81
CA PRO A 34 4.85 -1.86 -7.73
C PRO A 34 3.36 -2.20 -7.80
N GLY A 35 2.52 -1.17 -7.94
CA GLY A 35 1.06 -1.33 -7.98
C GLY A 35 0.36 -1.47 -6.62
N ILE A 36 1.10 -1.58 -5.51
CA ILE A 36 0.54 -1.60 -4.15
C ILE A 36 0.86 -0.30 -3.43
N SER A 37 -0.15 0.56 -3.23
CA SER A 37 0.00 1.96 -2.76
C SER A 37 0.86 2.89 -3.64
N ASP A 38 1.46 2.34 -4.70
CA ASP A 38 2.22 3.01 -5.74
C ASP A 38 1.52 2.89 -7.12
N PRO A 39 1.94 3.71 -8.12
CA PRO A 39 1.47 3.57 -9.50
C PRO A 39 1.66 2.16 -10.06
N GLY A 40 0.88 1.81 -11.09
CA GLY A 40 1.04 0.57 -11.86
C GLY A 40 -0.15 -0.37 -11.83
N MET A 41 -1.07 -0.19 -10.88
CA MET A 41 -2.31 -0.96 -10.80
C MET A 41 -3.13 -0.83 -12.10
N GLU A 42 -3.28 0.40 -12.60
CA GLU A 42 -4.06 0.67 -13.81
C GLU A 42 -3.36 0.13 -15.07
N LEU A 43 -2.03 0.22 -15.17
CA LEU A 43 -1.27 -0.43 -16.26
C LEU A 43 -1.42 -1.95 -16.25
N ALA A 44 -1.32 -2.59 -15.09
CA ALA A 44 -1.51 -4.03 -14.96
C ALA A 44 -2.92 -4.44 -15.40
N LYS A 45 -3.94 -3.69 -14.96
CA LYS A 45 -5.35 -3.87 -15.38
C LYS A 45 -5.53 -3.71 -16.88
N LEU A 46 -4.92 -2.68 -17.48
CA LEU A 46 -4.94 -2.44 -18.92
C LEU A 46 -4.30 -3.61 -19.69
N CYS A 47 -3.14 -4.08 -19.25
CA CYS A 47 -2.47 -5.24 -19.86
C CYS A 47 -3.35 -6.50 -19.80
N VAL A 48 -3.97 -6.78 -18.65
CA VAL A 48 -4.89 -7.91 -18.50
C VAL A 48 -6.09 -7.78 -19.43
N SER A 49 -6.70 -6.59 -19.55
CA SER A 49 -7.83 -6.39 -20.48
C SER A 49 -7.46 -6.56 -21.96
N GLU A 50 -6.19 -6.37 -22.30
CA GLU A 50 -5.65 -6.50 -23.65
C GLU A 50 -5.00 -7.88 -23.88
N ASN A 51 -5.17 -8.82 -22.96
CA ASN A 51 -4.56 -10.16 -22.99
C ASN A 51 -3.02 -10.14 -23.10
N ILE A 52 -2.37 -9.12 -22.53
CA ILE A 52 -0.92 -9.00 -22.45
C ILE A 52 -0.47 -9.66 -21.15
N LEU A 53 0.51 -10.56 -21.25
CA LEU A 53 1.06 -11.29 -20.10
C LEU A 53 1.69 -10.31 -19.09
N VAL A 54 1.20 -10.37 -17.85
CA VAL A 54 1.78 -9.67 -16.70
C VAL A 54 2.44 -10.71 -15.79
N VAL A 55 3.75 -10.58 -15.58
CA VAL A 55 4.53 -11.51 -14.75
C VAL A 55 4.93 -10.80 -13.45
N PRO A 56 4.32 -11.13 -12.30
CA PRO A 56 4.75 -10.58 -11.02
C PRO A 56 6.06 -11.22 -10.57
N ILE A 57 7.00 -10.41 -10.10
CA ILE A 57 8.26 -10.88 -9.49
C ILE A 57 8.14 -10.71 -7.96
N PRO A 58 8.26 -11.80 -7.17
CA PRO A 58 8.27 -11.70 -5.72
C PRO A 58 9.41 -10.78 -5.23
N GLY A 59 9.15 -10.00 -4.19
CA GLY A 59 10.12 -9.03 -3.70
C GLY A 59 9.72 -8.36 -2.38
N PRO A 60 10.49 -7.35 -1.95
CA PRO A 60 10.26 -6.66 -0.69
C PRO A 60 8.85 -6.03 -0.62
N CYS A 61 8.16 -6.24 0.50
CA CYS A 61 6.85 -5.65 0.74
C CYS A 61 6.74 -5.24 2.22
N ALA A 62 6.79 -3.93 2.47
CA ALA A 62 6.84 -3.36 3.81
C ALA A 62 5.71 -3.88 4.73
N LEU A 63 4.46 -3.94 4.24
CA LEU A 63 3.33 -4.45 5.02
C LEU A 63 3.49 -5.92 5.44
N VAL A 64 4.04 -6.77 4.55
CA VAL A 64 4.20 -8.20 4.81
C VAL A 64 5.34 -8.43 5.80
N SER A 65 6.45 -7.70 5.62
CA SER A 65 7.58 -7.74 6.55
C SER A 65 7.21 -7.23 7.94
N ALA A 66 6.45 -6.14 8.03
CA ALA A 66 5.97 -5.62 9.31
C ALA A 66 5.05 -6.63 10.01
N LEU A 67 4.09 -7.19 9.27
CA LEU A 67 3.13 -8.15 9.83
C LEU A 67 3.84 -9.41 10.35
N SER A 68 4.81 -9.95 9.61
CA SER A 68 5.51 -11.19 10.01
C SER A 68 6.32 -11.04 11.29
N ALA A 69 6.76 -9.83 11.64
CA ALA A 69 7.50 -9.53 12.87
C ALA A 69 6.61 -8.95 14.00
N SER A 70 5.34 -8.65 13.74
CA SER A 70 4.48 -7.88 14.66
C SER A 70 3.97 -8.66 15.88
N GLY A 71 3.96 -10.00 15.83
CA GLY A 71 3.27 -10.81 16.85
C GLY A 71 1.74 -10.75 16.79
N LEU A 72 1.15 -10.05 15.82
CA LEU A 72 -0.28 -10.06 15.53
C LEU A 72 -0.67 -11.29 14.69
N THR A 73 -1.96 -11.62 14.66
CA THR A 73 -2.46 -12.74 13.86
C THR A 73 -2.26 -12.50 12.38
N THR A 74 -1.81 -13.53 11.67
CA THR A 74 -1.50 -13.50 10.24
C THR A 74 -2.42 -14.37 9.40
N ASP A 75 -3.37 -15.08 10.02
CA ASP A 75 -4.33 -15.96 9.35
C ASP A 75 -5.26 -15.18 8.41
N GLU A 76 -5.69 -14.00 8.84
CA GLU A 76 -6.47 -13.06 8.05
C GLU A 76 -6.08 -11.63 8.42
N PHE A 77 -5.80 -10.82 7.40
CA PHE A 77 -5.46 -9.42 7.58
C PHE A 77 -6.00 -8.56 6.45
N THR A 78 -6.26 -7.29 6.76
CA THR A 78 -6.67 -6.28 5.79
C THR A 78 -5.57 -5.24 5.63
N PHE A 79 -5.05 -5.10 4.42
CA PHE A 79 -4.24 -3.93 4.07
C PHE A 79 -5.15 -2.74 3.76
N VAL A 80 -5.18 -1.75 4.65
CA VAL A 80 -5.97 -0.52 4.49
C VAL A 80 -5.20 0.55 3.71
N GLY A 81 -3.87 0.53 3.78
CA GLY A 81 -3.01 1.50 3.12
C GLY A 81 -3.08 2.88 3.77
N PHE A 82 -2.99 3.94 2.95
CA PHE A 82 -3.05 5.31 3.43
C PHE A 82 -4.50 5.78 3.63
N LEU A 83 -4.78 6.37 4.78
CA LEU A 83 -6.09 6.95 5.06
C LEU A 83 -6.36 8.23 4.24
N PRO A 84 -7.64 8.55 3.97
CA PRO A 84 -8.03 9.80 3.32
C PRO A 84 -7.48 11.05 4.03
N LYS A 85 -7.13 12.07 3.24
CA LYS A 85 -6.65 13.35 3.77
C LYS A 85 -7.77 14.14 4.46
N HIS A 86 -8.99 14.07 3.93
CA HIS A 86 -10.16 14.74 4.49
C HIS A 86 -10.61 14.06 5.80
N SER A 87 -10.79 14.85 6.86
CA SER A 87 -11.09 14.38 8.22
C SER A 87 -12.35 13.52 8.27
N GLU A 88 -13.43 13.95 7.62
CA GLU A 88 -14.70 13.20 7.64
C GLU A 88 -14.58 11.83 6.97
N LEU A 89 -13.96 11.77 5.79
CA LEU A 89 -13.73 10.51 5.08
C LEU A 89 -12.78 9.60 5.86
N ARG A 90 -11.75 10.17 6.48
CA ARG A 90 -10.83 9.43 7.35
C ARG A 90 -11.54 8.85 8.56
N ARG A 91 -12.33 9.65 9.27
CA ARG A 91 -13.13 9.19 10.42
C ARG A 91 -14.11 8.10 10.02
N LYS A 92 -14.80 8.27 8.88
CA LYS A 92 -15.71 7.23 8.34
C LYS A 92 -14.97 5.92 8.08
N ARG A 93 -13.78 5.99 7.47
CA ARG A 93 -12.96 4.79 7.23
C ARG A 93 -12.47 4.15 8.54
N LEU A 94 -12.07 4.95 9.52
CA LEU A 94 -11.68 4.47 10.84
C LEU A 94 -12.85 3.79 11.56
N MET A 95 -14.06 4.36 11.54
CA MET A 95 -15.24 3.70 12.14
C MET A 95 -15.49 2.31 11.53
N VAL A 96 -15.43 2.17 10.20
CA VAL A 96 -15.52 0.85 9.54
C VAL A 96 -14.41 -0.11 9.99
N SER A 97 -13.21 0.43 10.23
CA SER A 97 -12.05 -0.35 10.68
C SER A 97 -12.19 -0.79 12.14
N ALA A 98 -12.86 0.00 12.98
CA ALA A 98 -13.07 -0.31 14.39
C ALA A 98 -13.91 -1.58 14.58
N ASP A 99 -14.87 -1.81 13.68
CA ASP A 99 -15.76 -2.97 13.67
C ASP A 99 -15.08 -4.25 13.13
N GLN A 100 -13.84 -4.17 12.63
CA GLN A 100 -13.11 -5.34 12.15
C GLN A 100 -12.32 -6.01 13.27
N THR A 101 -12.35 -7.34 13.28
CA THR A 101 -11.64 -8.20 14.24
C THR A 101 -10.28 -8.68 13.73
N THR A 102 -10.05 -8.62 12.42
CA THR A 102 -8.81 -9.08 11.78
C THR A 102 -7.69 -8.04 11.92
N THR A 103 -6.44 -8.49 11.77
CA THR A 103 -5.28 -7.59 11.78
C THR A 103 -5.42 -6.58 10.64
N GLN A 104 -5.19 -5.30 10.94
CA GLN A 104 -5.29 -4.23 9.94
C GLN A 104 -3.97 -3.49 9.83
N ILE A 105 -3.53 -3.26 8.59
CA ILE A 105 -2.25 -2.62 8.30
C ILE A 105 -2.50 -1.28 7.62
N PHE A 106 -1.99 -0.22 8.24
CA PHE A 106 -2.08 1.15 7.77
C PHE A 106 -0.69 1.69 7.43
N TYR A 107 -0.61 2.48 6.37
CA TYR A 107 0.56 3.32 6.12
C TYR A 107 0.29 4.74 6.60
N VAL A 108 1.22 5.28 7.38
CA VAL A 108 1.09 6.59 8.03
C VAL A 108 2.34 7.41 7.75
N ALA A 109 2.16 8.63 7.26
CA ALA A 109 3.28 9.55 7.08
C ALA A 109 3.84 9.97 8.46
N PRO A 110 5.16 10.13 8.64
CA PRO A 110 5.76 10.39 9.96
C PRO A 110 5.13 11.57 10.71
N HIS A 111 4.89 12.68 10.01
CA HIS A 111 4.28 13.90 10.57
C HIS A 111 2.79 13.76 10.92
N LYS A 112 2.16 12.62 10.61
CA LYS A 112 0.75 12.32 10.93
C LYS A 112 0.58 11.23 11.97
N LEU A 113 1.67 10.62 12.46
CA LEU A 113 1.59 9.46 13.35
C LEU A 113 0.84 9.79 14.64
N SER A 114 1.19 10.89 15.32
CA SER A 114 0.50 11.31 16.56
C SER A 114 -1.00 11.50 16.34
N GLN A 115 -1.38 12.27 15.31
CA GLN A 115 -2.78 12.48 14.96
C GLN A 115 -3.51 11.16 14.68
N PHE A 116 -2.87 10.24 13.96
CA PHE A 116 -3.45 8.94 13.67
C PHE A 116 -3.68 8.12 14.94
N LEU A 117 -2.71 8.10 15.86
CA LEU A 117 -2.83 7.37 17.13
C LEU A 117 -3.95 7.97 18.00
N ASP A 118 -4.01 9.29 18.12
CA ASP A 118 -5.07 9.98 18.89
C ASP A 118 -6.46 9.69 18.30
N GLU A 119 -6.63 9.84 16.98
CA GLU A 119 -7.90 9.57 16.31
C GLU A 119 -8.29 8.08 16.40
N SER A 120 -7.34 7.17 16.18
CA SER A 120 -7.61 5.73 16.20
C SER A 120 -7.89 5.21 17.61
N SER A 121 -7.17 5.64 18.66
CA SER A 121 -7.45 5.27 20.05
C SER A 121 -8.87 5.71 20.45
N SER A 122 -9.26 6.94 20.10
CA SER A 122 -10.60 7.46 20.41
C SER A 122 -11.76 6.69 19.74
N ILE A 123 -11.49 5.99 18.63
CA ILE A 123 -12.50 5.25 17.86
C ILE A 123 -12.43 3.74 18.17
N PHE A 124 -11.23 3.17 18.29
CA PHE A 124 -11.00 1.73 18.44
C PHE A 124 -11.03 1.29 19.90
N GLY A 125 -10.85 2.25 20.82
CA GLY A 125 -10.72 2.03 22.26
C GLY A 125 -9.25 1.78 22.66
N ASP A 126 -8.90 2.23 23.86
CA ASP A 126 -7.52 2.22 24.37
C ASP A 126 -6.95 0.81 24.61
N ALA A 127 -7.80 -0.21 24.62
CA ALA A 127 -7.39 -1.61 24.77
C ALA A 127 -6.97 -2.26 23.44
N ARG A 128 -7.14 -1.58 22.29
CA ARG A 128 -6.77 -2.14 20.99
C ARG A 128 -5.25 -2.22 20.87
N GLN A 129 -4.72 -3.43 20.72
CA GLN A 129 -3.30 -3.65 20.48
C GLN A 129 -2.89 -3.10 19.10
N CYS A 130 -1.71 -2.47 19.05
CA CYS A 130 -1.10 -2.01 17.81
C CYS A 130 0.42 -2.16 17.87
N VAL A 131 1.05 -2.20 16.71
CA VAL A 131 2.51 -2.28 16.50
C VAL A 131 2.91 -1.21 15.51
N ILE A 132 4.05 -0.55 15.73
CA ILE A 132 4.55 0.51 14.86
C ILE A 132 5.89 0.05 14.30
N ALA A 133 5.88 -0.45 13.05
CA ALA A 133 7.10 -0.76 12.33
C ALA A 133 7.67 0.51 11.67
N ARG A 134 8.86 0.93 12.08
CA ARG A 134 9.54 2.16 11.65
C ARG A 134 10.93 1.85 11.12
N GLU A 135 11.33 2.56 10.05
CA GLU A 135 12.66 2.45 9.42
C GLU A 135 13.08 1.00 9.12
N MET A 136 12.12 0.15 8.72
CA MET A 136 12.37 -1.25 8.38
C MET A 136 13.53 -1.41 7.38
N THR A 137 14.31 -2.46 7.60
CA THR A 137 15.53 -2.86 6.89
C THR A 137 16.70 -1.87 6.99
N LYS A 138 16.67 -0.93 7.95
CA LYS A 138 17.72 0.09 8.14
C LYS A 138 18.33 0.02 9.54
N LEU A 139 19.40 0.80 9.76
CA LEU A 139 20.15 0.84 11.03
C LEU A 139 19.29 1.20 12.25
N HIS A 140 18.24 2.00 12.06
CA HIS A 140 17.35 2.48 13.10
C HIS A 140 15.96 1.82 13.06
N GLU A 141 15.90 0.56 12.60
CA GLU A 141 14.67 -0.23 12.60
C GLU A 141 14.12 -0.38 14.03
N GLU A 142 12.84 -0.05 14.20
CA GLU A 142 12.11 -0.11 15.47
C GLU A 142 10.72 -0.73 15.20
N GLY A 143 10.25 -1.61 16.08
CA GLY A 143 8.98 -2.34 15.97
C GLY A 143 8.30 -2.51 17.32
#